data_AF-A0A8T5U060-F1
#
_entry.id   AF-A0A8T5U060-F1
#
_cell.length_a   1.000
_cell.length_b   1.000
_cell.length_c   1.000
_cell.angle_alpha   90.00
_cell.angle_beta   90.00
_cell.angle_gamma   90.00
#
_symmetry.space_group_name_H-M   'P 1'
#
loop_
_entity.id
_entity.type
_entity.pdbx_description
1 polymer ?
#
loop_
_entity_poly.entity_id
_entity_poly.type
_entity_poly.pdbx_seq_one_letter_code
_entity_poly.pdbx_strand_id
1 'polypeptide(L)' 'MDPIEEKRIVEEILLNRRLPYSIELLDVEGDKYTVRNNFGSTVIYHKKKDNYYLDTELD' A
#
# COMPACT_ATOMS: atom_id res chain seq x y z
N MET A 1 -2.57 -14.95 3.82
CA MET A 1 -1.76 -14.37 2.74
C MET A 1 -0.39 -15.01 2.74
N ASP A 2 0.17 -15.20 1.57
CA ASP A 2 1.56 -15.62 1.43
C ASP A 2 2.49 -14.44 1.76
N PRO A 3 3.46 -14.60 2.68
CA PRO A 3 4.37 -13.52 3.09
C PRO A 3 5.23 -12.97 1.94
N ILE A 4 5.39 -13.77 0.87
CA ILE A 4 6.09 -13.35 -0.36
C ILE A 4 5.25 -12.30 -1.11
N GLU A 5 3.94 -12.50 -1.17
CA GLU A 5 3.01 -11.61 -1.87
C GLU A 5 2.87 -10.28 -1.14
N GLU A 6 2.77 -10.34 0.19
CA GLU A 6 2.75 -9.17 1.07
C GLU A 6 3.98 -8.27 0.84
N LYS A 7 5.18 -8.85 0.90
CA LYS A 7 6.42 -8.13 0.70
C LYS A 7 6.48 -7.47 -0.69
N ARG A 8 6.03 -8.19 -1.73
CA ARG A 8 6.02 -7.67 -3.09
C ARG A 8 5.12 -6.45 -3.25
N ILE A 9 3.92 -6.49 -2.66
CA ILE A 9 2.98 -5.35 -2.64
C ILE A 9 3.60 -4.14 -1.94
N VAL A 10 4.21 -4.35 -0.77
CA VAL A 10 4.85 -3.29 0.00
C VAL A 10 5.98 -2.65 -0.80
N GLU A 11 6.87 -3.45 -1.41
CA GLU A 11 7.95 -2.94 -2.26
C GLU A 11 7.42 -2.18 -3.48
N GLU A 12 6.36 -2.67 -4.13
CA GLU A 12 5.70 -1.98 -5.25
C GLU A 12 5.15 -0.61 -4.83
N ILE A 13 4.49 -0.50 -3.68
CA ILE A 13 3.94 0.76 -3.16
C ILE A 13 5.07 1.73 -2.82
N LEU A 14 6.13 1.25 -2.14
CA LEU A 14 7.29 2.06 -1.77
C LEU A 14 8.00 2.64 -3.00
N LEU A 15 8.18 1.82 -4.06
CA LEU A 15 8.81 2.24 -5.31
C LEU A 15 7.92 3.22 -6.09
N ASN A 16 6.63 2.93 -6.24
CA ASN A 16 5.71 3.79 -7.00
C ASN A 16 5.50 5.16 -6.35
N ARG A 17 5.25 5.18 -5.03
CA ARG A 17 4.95 6.42 -4.30
C ARG A 17 6.20 7.14 -3.80
N ARG A 18 7.39 6.53 -3.94
CA ARG A 18 8.68 7.05 -3.42
C ARG A 18 8.57 7.46 -1.96
N LEU A 19 7.95 6.62 -1.13
CA LEU A 19 7.70 6.95 0.27
C LEU A 19 9.03 7.00 1.03
N PRO A 20 9.30 8.06 1.81
CA PRO A 20 10.51 8.16 2.62
C PRO A 20 10.43 7.34 3.92
N TYR A 21 9.39 6.52 4.09
CA TYR A 21 9.10 5.76 5.31
C TYR A 21 8.68 4.33 4.99
N SER A 22 8.89 3.44 5.96
CA SER A 22 8.44 2.06 5.87
C SER A 22 6.93 1.96 6.08
N ILE A 23 6.32 1.02 5.37
CA ILE A 23 4.92 0.64 5.50
C ILE A 23 4.79 -0.87 5.73
N GLU A 24 3.72 -1.27 6.39
CA GLU A 24 3.36 -2.66 6.66
C GLU A 24 1.97 -2.91 6.10
N LEU A 25 1.79 -3.99 5.34
CA LEU A 25 0.47 -4.33 4.80
C LEU A 25 -0.37 -4.97 5.91
N LEU A 26 -1.53 -4.37 6.18
CA LEU A 26 -2.47 -4.87 7.18
C LEU A 26 -3.53 -5.75 6.56
N ASP A 27 -4.05 -5.35 5.39
CA ASP A 27 -5.17 -6.03 4.74
C ASP A 27 -5.18 -5.79 3.22
N VAL A 28 -5.74 -6.74 2.47
CA VAL A 28 -5.95 -6.59 1.01
C VAL A 28 -7.35 -7.03 0.64
N GLU A 29 -8.09 -6.12 0.03
CA GLU A 29 -9.43 -6.33 -0.49
C GLU A 29 -9.44 -6.11 -2.01
N GLY A 30 -9.03 -7.14 -2.75
CA GLY A 30 -8.94 -7.08 -4.22
C GLY A 30 -7.89 -6.06 -4.69
N ASP A 31 -8.38 -4.91 -5.15
CA ASP A 31 -7.55 -3.78 -5.59
C ASP A 31 -7.25 -2.77 -4.47
N LYS A 32 -7.78 -2.96 -3.26
CA LYS A 32 -7.50 -2.10 -2.09
C LYS A 32 -6.46 -2.73 -1.18
N TYR A 33 -5.52 -1.91 -0.72
CA TYR A 33 -4.41 -2.31 0.13
C TYR A 33 -4.37 -1.37 1.32
N THR A 34 -4.71 -1.90 2.49
CA THR A 34 -4.62 -1.16 3.75
C THR A 34 -3.22 -1.35 4.31
N VAL A 35 -2.46 -0.26 4.44
CA VAL A 35 -1.11 -0.29 4.99
C VAL A 35 -0.99 0.60 6.22
N ARG A 36 -0.09 0.27 7.12
CA ARG A 36 0.29 1.09 8.26
C ARG A 36 1.67 1.65 8.05
N ASN A 37 1.85 2.95 8.22
CA ASN A 37 3.19 3.53 8.23
C ASN A 37 3.86 3.37 9.61
N ASN A 38 5.18 3.52 9.66
CA ASN A 38 5.95 3.50 10.91
C ASN A 38 5.59 4.64 11.89
N PHE A 39 4.85 5.66 11.44
CA PHE A 39 4.31 6.73 12.29
C PHE A 39 3.01 6.33 12.99
N GLY A 40 2.46 5.13 12.70
CA GLY A 40 1.24 4.61 13.30
C GLY A 40 -0.04 5.05 12.60
N SER A 41 0.05 5.78 11.49
CA SER A 41 -1.09 6.11 10.63
C SER A 41 -1.42 4.98 9.67
N THR A 42 -2.71 4.73 9.48
CA THR A 42 -3.22 3.79 8.48
C THR A 42 -3.56 4.53 7.20
N VAL A 43 -3.13 3.97 6.08
CA VAL A 43 -3.28 4.54 4.75
C VAL A 43 -3.85 3.47 3.82
N ILE A 44 -4.85 3.83 3.02
CA ILE A 44 -5.48 2.91 2.07
C ILE A 44 -5.04 3.28 0.67
N TYR A 45 -4.43 2.32 -0.02
CA TYR A 45 -4.03 2.43 -1.41
C TYR A 45 -4.97 1.63 -2.32
N HIS A 46 -5.31 2.17 -3.48
CA HIS A 46 -6.03 1.48 -4.54
C HIS A 46 -5.08 1.25 -5.73
N LYS A 47 -4.91 0.00 -6.14
CA LYS A 47 -4.18 -0.34 -7.36
C LYS A 47 -5.09 -0.11 -8.55
N LYS A 48 -4.69 0.78 -9.45
CA LYS A 48 -5.34 0.96 -10.76
C LYS A 48 -4.30 0.79 -11.85
N LYS A 49 -4.42 -0.33 -12.58
CA LYS A 49 -3.48 -0.79 -13.60
C LYS A 49 -2.09 -1.07 -13.00
N ASP A 50 -1.22 -0.06 -12.99
CA ASP A 50 0.18 -0.15 -12.56
C ASP A 50 0.53 0.84 -11.44
N ASN A 51 -0.41 1.74 -11.10
CA ASN A 51 -0.19 2.81 -10.12
C ASN A 51 -1.04 2.60 -8.87
N TYR A 52 -0.50 3.07 -7.73
CA TYR A 52 -1.17 3.07 -6.44
C TYR A 52 -1.67 4.49 -6.13
N TYR A 53 -2.96 4.61 -5.88
CA TYR A 53 -3.62 5.87 -5.54
C TYR A 53 -4.06 5.85 -4.09
N LEU A 54 -3.94 6.96 -3.38
CA LEU A 54 -4.54 7.06 -2.06
C LEU A 54 -6.05 7.12 -2.20
N ASP A 55 -6.76 6.46 -1.28
CA ASP A 55 -8.22 6.59 -1.16
C ASP A 55 -8.63 8.08 -1.05
N THR A 56 -7.85 8.88 -0.32
CA THR A 56 -8.04 10.33 -0.15
C THR A 56 -7.82 11.17 -1.43
N GLU A 57 -7.21 10.60 -2.48
CA GLU A 57 -7.04 11.27 -3.80
C GLU A 57 -8.19 10.95 -4.76
N LEU A 58 -9.07 10.00 -4.40
CA LEU A 58 -10.19 9.54 -5.22
C LEU A 58 -11.54 10.15 -4.80
N ASP A 59 -11.56 10.96 -3.73
CA ASP A 59 -12.71 11.72 -3.24
C ASP A 59 -12.87 13.08 -3.95
#